data_AF-A0A1H6KWV3-F1
#
_entry.id   AF-A0A1H6KWV3-F1
#
_cell.length_a   1.000
_cell.length_b   1.000
_cell.length_c   1.000
_cell.angle_alpha   90.00
_cell.angle_beta   90.00
_cell.angle_gamma   90.00
#
_symmetry.space_group_name_H-M   'P 1'
#
loop_
_entity.id
_entity.type
_entity.pdbx_description
1 polymer ?
#
loop_
_entity_poly.entity_id
_entity_poly.type
_entity_poly.pdbx_seq_one_letter_code
_entity_poly.pdbx_strand_id
1 'polypeptide(L)'
;MGNFIGTLRHNLDGGEKIHIIWCVAIMLTMLILAILHHKWRFNEHKLKKWQDLCFIPLLITIVHFCIYVRDVSLVNSCTPMYLIAVLALLMMPLANMRKGYRVIGSVVGVLTLVFGVFFCVLPKNAHNFMGKSYSESFHELAQEMDRSYVLKEWKDVDFSALENKYMPMVKEAEQEKDPGKFADAVKMFCNELHDGHIMVKRNYDTEKYTSVFELKEYGLAMIGLDSGEVIAVCTTDEVNRLGIEDGTVITKWNGKPVQQAAAEDVLDRGEPVKANADKVSAMYLSGTGGDTVEVSFLDKSGKEQTAVLNDLGENNTFYEAYDAFTQIQKAEQPNFSTKMLNDKCGYITMNAQSSGSGLRDIINDLSGRSDYLKKIFRKKLNSLKEQGMEYLVIDLRDNMGGCDAPTVSFCELLTNEKYFTHGLGLYRNGEYICAAERYIRGTGEFADLKVVALTNLECISAGDAASLYLSKLPNVTLAGITDPSGSGQETGGCCVLSDSVVEVLYPTGLLLGEDGVPYIDTKADRVSRDPVEVRIPFDYDAAMKIFRDGEDYELEWAVNYLNEQ
;
A
#
# COMPACT_ATOMS: atom_id res chain seq x y z
N MET A 1 18.94 20.59 -11.23
CA MET A 1 19.84 19.44 -11.51
C MET A 1 20.10 18.60 -10.24
N GLY A 2 20.26 19.23 -9.06
CA GLY A 2 20.39 18.53 -7.77
C GLY A 2 19.28 17.53 -7.45
N ASN A 3 18.01 17.96 -7.44
CA ASN A 3 16.90 17.06 -7.07
C ASN A 3 16.73 15.86 -8.00
N PHE A 4 16.93 16.01 -9.32
CA PHE A 4 16.85 14.87 -10.26
C PHE A 4 17.94 13.82 -10.00
N ILE A 5 19.19 14.25 -9.76
CA ILE A 5 20.29 13.34 -9.44
C ILE A 5 20.05 12.67 -8.09
N GLY A 6 19.52 13.42 -7.11
CA GLY A 6 19.12 12.90 -5.80
C GLY A 6 18.04 11.83 -5.89
N THR A 7 16.96 12.07 -6.65
CA THR A 7 15.91 11.09 -6.93
C THR A 7 16.49 9.84 -7.60
N LEU A 8 17.34 10.00 -8.62
CA LEU A 8 17.95 8.83 -9.26
C LEU A 8 18.82 8.02 -8.27
N ARG A 9 19.54 8.68 -7.36
CA ARG A 9 20.32 8.00 -6.33
C ARG A 9 19.43 7.24 -5.35
N HIS A 10 18.30 7.82 -4.96
CA HIS A 10 17.29 7.17 -4.12
C HIS A 10 16.78 5.87 -4.77
N ASN A 11 16.29 5.94 -6.00
CA ASN A 11 15.74 4.76 -6.68
C ASN A 11 16.80 3.67 -6.93
N LEU A 12 18.05 4.07 -7.24
CA LEU A 12 19.15 3.12 -7.41
C LEU A 12 19.56 2.45 -6.09
N ASP A 13 19.30 3.09 -4.95
CA ASP A 13 19.64 2.54 -3.65
C ASP A 13 18.62 1.52 -3.15
N GLY A 14 17.33 1.78 -3.41
CA GLY A 14 16.25 0.83 -3.08
C GLY A 14 16.19 -0.40 -3.99
N GLY A 15 16.96 -0.42 -5.09
CA GLY A 15 17.00 -1.53 -6.04
C GLY A 15 18.09 -2.57 -5.76
N GLU A 16 17.85 -3.83 -6.11
CA GLU A 16 18.87 -4.86 -5.96
C GLU A 16 20.03 -4.67 -6.93
N LYS A 17 21.22 -4.42 -6.36
CA LYS A 17 22.44 -4.13 -7.12
C LYS A 17 22.80 -5.22 -8.12
N ILE A 18 22.52 -6.49 -7.79
CA ILE A 18 22.85 -7.62 -8.67
C ILE A 18 22.07 -7.50 -9.98
N HIS A 19 20.76 -7.27 -9.91
CA HIS A 19 19.87 -7.14 -11.04
C HIS A 19 20.23 -5.93 -11.90
N ILE A 20 20.55 -4.79 -11.26
CA ILE A 20 21.02 -3.59 -11.95
C ILE A 20 22.30 -3.87 -12.74
N ILE A 21 23.28 -4.57 -12.15
CA ILE A 21 24.54 -4.93 -12.83
C ILE A 21 24.26 -5.80 -14.07
N TRP A 22 23.37 -6.78 -13.98
CA TRP A 22 22.97 -7.62 -15.11
C TRP A 22 22.30 -6.81 -16.23
N CYS A 23 21.40 -5.88 -15.89
CA CYS A 23 20.75 -5.01 -16.87
C CYS A 23 21.77 -4.09 -17.56
N VAL A 24 22.69 -3.50 -16.80
CA VAL A 24 23.79 -2.69 -17.36
C VAL A 24 24.68 -3.52 -18.28
N ALA A 25 25.01 -4.76 -17.92
CA ALA A 25 25.80 -5.65 -18.78
C ALA A 25 25.09 -5.95 -20.13
N ILE A 26 23.77 -6.13 -20.10
CA ILE A 26 22.95 -6.30 -21.31
C ILE A 26 22.97 -5.03 -22.15
N MET A 27 22.75 -3.86 -21.54
CA MET A 27 22.79 -2.57 -22.26
C MET A 27 24.17 -2.29 -22.89
N LEU A 28 25.26 -2.61 -22.18
CA LEU A 28 26.62 -2.52 -22.71
C LEU A 28 26.82 -3.46 -23.90
N THR A 29 26.29 -4.67 -23.82
CA THR A 29 26.31 -5.64 -24.94
C THR A 29 25.56 -5.08 -26.15
N MET A 30 24.39 -4.46 -25.95
CA MET A 30 23.62 -3.80 -27.01
C MET A 30 24.41 -2.67 -27.68
N LEU A 31 25.11 -1.84 -26.89
CA LEU A 31 25.98 -0.78 -27.40
C LEU A 31 27.14 -1.35 -28.23
N ILE A 32 27.79 -2.41 -27.74
CA ILE A 32 28.87 -3.10 -28.47
C ILE A 32 28.33 -3.65 -29.80
N LEU A 33 27.17 -4.30 -29.81
CA LEU A 33 26.55 -4.81 -31.03
C LEU A 33 26.28 -3.69 -32.05
N ALA A 34 25.79 -2.53 -31.62
CA ALA A 34 25.59 -1.38 -32.51
C ALA A 34 26.90 -0.87 -33.14
N ILE A 35 27.97 -0.78 -32.34
CA ILE A 35 29.31 -0.37 -32.81
C ILE A 35 29.88 -1.40 -33.79
N LEU A 36 29.76 -2.69 -33.47
CA LEU A 36 30.26 -3.79 -34.31
C LEU A 36 29.52 -3.83 -35.65
N HIS A 37 28.20 -3.67 -35.66
CA HIS A 37 27.45 -3.59 -36.92
C HIS A 37 27.97 -2.46 -37.80
N HIS A 38 28.11 -1.25 -37.22
CA HIS A 38 28.61 -0.10 -37.96
C HIS A 38 29.97 -0.36 -38.64
N LYS A 39 30.87 -1.07 -37.94
CA LYS A 39 32.20 -1.45 -38.45
C LYS A 39 32.15 -2.61 -39.46
N TRP A 40 31.25 -3.57 -39.28
CA TRP A 40 31.27 -4.85 -40.02
C TRP A 40 30.25 -4.93 -41.15
N ARG A 41 29.33 -3.96 -41.28
CA ARG A 41 28.25 -3.93 -42.29
C ARG A 41 28.67 -4.07 -43.76
N PHE A 42 29.96 -3.96 -44.08
CA PHE A 42 30.50 -4.11 -45.44
C PHE A 42 31.25 -5.43 -45.66
N ASN A 43 31.32 -6.30 -44.65
CA ASN A 43 31.99 -7.60 -44.73
C ASN A 43 31.01 -8.70 -44.36
N GLU A 44 30.58 -9.47 -45.37
CA GLU A 44 29.54 -10.50 -45.24
C GLU A 44 29.87 -11.55 -44.17
N HIS A 45 31.11 -12.05 -44.13
CA HIS A 45 31.52 -13.01 -43.11
C HIS A 45 31.43 -12.40 -41.70
N LYS A 46 31.92 -11.18 -41.50
CA LYS A 46 31.85 -10.51 -40.19
C LYS A 46 30.41 -10.18 -39.80
N LEU A 47 29.56 -9.88 -40.76
CA LEU A 47 28.14 -9.61 -40.52
C LEU A 47 27.37 -10.88 -40.11
N LYS A 48 27.70 -12.04 -40.67
CA LYS A 48 27.18 -13.33 -40.20
C LYS A 48 27.59 -13.62 -38.76
N LYS A 49 28.86 -13.39 -38.42
CA LYS A 49 29.34 -13.46 -37.02
C LYS A 49 28.59 -12.48 -36.12
N TRP A 50 28.32 -11.27 -36.58
CA TRP A 50 27.55 -10.29 -35.82
C TRP A 50 26.12 -10.77 -35.54
N GLN A 51 25.47 -11.46 -36.48
CA GLN A 51 24.16 -12.07 -36.25
C GLN A 51 24.21 -13.14 -35.14
N ASP A 52 25.26 -13.95 -35.10
CA ASP A 52 25.45 -14.92 -34.01
C ASP A 52 25.64 -14.21 -32.65
N LEU A 53 26.34 -13.08 -32.62
CA LEU A 53 26.53 -12.28 -31.39
C LEU A 53 25.23 -11.67 -30.86
N CYS A 54 24.20 -11.49 -31.69
CA CYS A 54 22.89 -10.99 -31.22
C CYS A 54 22.18 -11.96 -30.26
N PHE A 55 22.61 -13.22 -30.17
CA PHE A 55 22.09 -14.16 -29.16
C PHE A 55 22.73 -13.98 -27.78
N ILE A 56 23.83 -13.23 -27.64
CA ILE A 56 24.51 -13.05 -26.35
C ILE A 56 23.58 -12.42 -25.29
N PRO A 57 22.84 -11.33 -25.57
CA PRO A 57 21.87 -10.79 -24.60
C PRO A 57 20.87 -11.84 -24.10
N LEU A 58 20.36 -12.70 -25.00
CA LEU A 58 19.42 -13.76 -24.62
C LEU A 58 20.09 -14.80 -23.70
N LEU A 59 21.31 -15.23 -24.02
CA LEU A 59 22.07 -16.15 -23.17
C LEU A 59 22.33 -15.57 -21.78
N ILE A 60 22.70 -14.29 -21.71
CA ILE A 60 22.87 -13.56 -20.44
C ILE A 60 21.57 -13.62 -19.62
N THR A 61 20.40 -13.36 -20.24
CA THR A 61 19.12 -13.41 -19.53
C THR A 61 18.70 -14.83 -19.10
N ILE A 62 19.05 -15.86 -19.86
CA ILE A 62 18.81 -17.26 -19.47
C ILE A 62 19.63 -17.62 -18.23
N VAL A 63 20.92 -17.28 -18.22
CA VAL A 63 21.79 -17.50 -17.05
C VAL A 63 21.27 -16.74 -15.83
N HIS A 64 20.91 -15.47 -16.00
CA HIS A 64 20.29 -14.67 -14.95
C HIS A 64 19.04 -15.33 -14.36
N PHE A 65 18.10 -15.74 -15.23
CA PHE A 65 16.86 -16.41 -14.82
C PHE A 65 17.14 -17.69 -14.01
N CYS A 66 18.07 -18.52 -14.50
CA CYS A 66 18.44 -19.78 -13.85
C CYS A 66 19.21 -19.60 -12.53
N ILE A 67 19.75 -18.44 -12.21
CA ILE A 67 20.48 -18.21 -10.95
C ILE A 67 19.60 -17.49 -9.94
N TYR A 68 18.90 -16.42 -10.36
CA TYR A 68 18.28 -15.48 -9.43
C TYR A 68 16.75 -15.53 -9.41
N VAL A 69 16.10 -15.93 -10.51
CA VAL A 69 14.64 -15.75 -10.65
C VAL A 69 13.89 -17.04 -10.40
N ARG A 70 14.05 -18.06 -11.25
CA ARG A 70 13.43 -19.41 -11.14
C ARG A 70 11.92 -19.50 -10.88
N ASP A 71 11.18 -18.40 -10.75
CA ASP A 71 9.75 -18.35 -10.47
C ASP A 71 9.09 -17.16 -11.17
N VAL A 72 7.83 -17.36 -11.57
CA VAL A 72 7.06 -16.40 -12.38
C VAL A 72 6.79 -15.08 -11.63
N SER A 73 6.63 -15.12 -10.30
CA SER A 73 6.43 -13.93 -9.46
C SER A 73 7.59 -12.93 -9.59
N LEU A 74 8.82 -13.44 -9.63
CA LEU A 74 10.04 -12.65 -9.78
C LEU A 74 10.35 -12.29 -11.25
N VAL A 75 9.84 -13.05 -12.22
CA VAL A 75 10.02 -12.75 -13.67
C VAL A 75 9.44 -11.40 -14.01
N ASN A 76 8.26 -11.06 -13.48
CA ASN A 76 7.56 -9.82 -13.83
C ASN A 76 8.44 -8.58 -13.57
N SER A 77 9.17 -8.60 -12.46
CA SER A 77 10.12 -7.55 -12.07
C SER A 77 11.31 -7.43 -13.02
N CYS A 78 11.71 -8.53 -13.66
CA CYS A 78 12.82 -8.60 -14.61
C CYS A 78 12.43 -8.40 -16.09
N THR A 79 11.13 -8.32 -16.39
CA THR A 79 10.60 -8.23 -17.76
C THR A 79 11.26 -7.14 -18.61
N PRO A 80 11.43 -5.88 -18.15
CA PRO A 80 12.04 -4.83 -18.96
C PRO A 80 13.46 -5.21 -19.43
N MET A 81 14.27 -5.80 -18.53
CA MET A 81 15.61 -6.29 -18.86
C MET A 81 15.55 -7.43 -19.89
N TYR A 82 14.60 -8.36 -19.76
CA TYR A 82 14.41 -9.46 -20.72
C TYR A 82 13.94 -8.97 -22.09
N LEU A 83 13.09 -7.95 -22.15
CA LEU A 83 12.67 -7.32 -23.39
C LEU A 83 13.86 -6.70 -24.15
N ILE A 84 14.81 -6.07 -23.44
CA ILE A 84 16.04 -5.54 -24.07
C ILE A 84 16.81 -6.67 -24.80
N ALA A 85 16.92 -7.84 -24.19
CA ALA A 85 17.60 -8.97 -24.80
C ALA A 85 16.89 -9.46 -26.07
N VAL A 86 15.55 -9.48 -26.08
CA VAL A 86 14.77 -9.84 -27.28
C VAL A 86 14.91 -8.81 -28.40
N LEU A 87 15.03 -7.51 -28.07
CA LEU A 87 15.25 -6.46 -29.08
C LEU A 87 16.52 -6.69 -29.92
N ALA A 88 17.54 -7.34 -29.36
CA ALA A 88 18.76 -7.70 -30.09
C ALA A 88 18.48 -8.61 -31.30
N LEU A 89 17.50 -9.51 -31.16
CA LEU A 89 17.13 -10.48 -32.20
C LEU A 89 16.37 -9.82 -33.36
N LEU A 90 15.57 -8.79 -33.07
CA LEU A 90 14.84 -8.02 -34.11
C LEU A 90 15.79 -7.35 -35.12
N MET A 91 17.03 -7.08 -34.70
CA MET A 91 18.05 -6.48 -35.54
C MET A 91 18.67 -7.47 -36.56
N MET A 92 18.64 -8.77 -36.27
CA MET A 92 19.32 -9.80 -37.06
C MET A 92 18.86 -9.92 -38.52
N PRO A 93 17.56 -10.02 -38.84
CA PRO A 93 17.11 -10.19 -40.24
C PRO A 93 17.36 -8.93 -41.08
N LEU A 94 17.49 -7.77 -40.43
CA LEU A 94 17.68 -6.47 -41.08
C LEU A 94 19.17 -6.10 -41.23
N ALA A 95 20.09 -6.95 -40.79
CA ALA A 95 21.53 -6.69 -40.77
C ALA A 95 22.09 -6.20 -42.11
N ASN A 96 21.59 -6.78 -43.22
CA ASN A 96 22.02 -6.50 -44.59
C ASN A 96 21.26 -5.31 -45.22
N MET A 97 20.14 -4.87 -44.62
CA MET A 97 19.27 -3.85 -45.17
C MET A 97 19.64 -2.46 -44.63
N ARG A 98 20.47 -1.70 -45.37
CA ARG A 98 21.03 -0.41 -44.92
C ARG A 98 19.99 0.61 -44.41
N LYS A 99 18.84 0.73 -45.09
CA LYS A 99 17.73 1.61 -44.65
C LYS A 99 16.95 1.00 -43.48
N GLY A 100 16.64 -0.30 -43.55
CA GLY A 100 15.92 -1.04 -42.51
C GLY A 100 16.66 -1.01 -41.17
N TYR A 101 17.95 -1.36 -41.17
CA TYR A 101 18.79 -1.34 -39.97
C TYR A 101 18.91 0.07 -39.37
N ARG A 102 19.04 1.12 -40.18
CA ARG A 102 19.17 2.50 -39.64
C ARG A 102 17.93 2.91 -38.86
N VAL A 103 16.75 2.63 -39.40
CA VAL A 103 15.47 2.96 -38.75
C VAL A 103 15.28 2.09 -37.52
N ILE A 104 15.31 0.77 -37.68
CA ILE A 104 15.06 -0.16 -36.57
C ILE A 104 16.13 -0.09 -35.48
N GLY A 105 17.41 0.10 -35.83
CA GLY A 105 18.49 0.23 -34.87
C GLY A 105 18.38 1.48 -34.01
N SER A 106 17.84 2.57 -34.56
CA SER A 106 17.53 3.77 -33.78
C SER A 106 16.38 3.52 -32.82
N VAL A 107 15.32 2.85 -33.27
CA VAL A 107 14.18 2.46 -32.43
C VAL A 107 14.61 1.51 -31.31
N VAL A 108 15.38 0.48 -31.62
CA VAL A 108 15.93 -0.47 -30.63
C VAL A 108 16.84 0.24 -29.63
N GLY A 109 17.67 1.19 -30.07
CA GLY A 109 18.48 2.01 -29.17
C GLY A 109 17.64 2.82 -28.19
N VAL A 110 16.56 3.47 -28.67
CA VAL A 110 15.63 4.22 -27.82
C VAL A 110 14.89 3.30 -26.85
N LEU A 111 14.35 2.17 -27.33
CA LEU A 111 13.65 1.20 -26.48
C LEU A 111 14.57 0.58 -25.43
N THR A 112 15.83 0.30 -25.79
CA THR A 112 16.85 -0.18 -24.84
C THR A 112 17.06 0.83 -23.73
N LEU A 113 17.17 2.12 -24.06
CA LEU A 113 17.31 3.18 -23.07
C LEU A 113 16.05 3.30 -22.19
N VAL A 114 14.86 3.27 -22.80
CA VAL A 114 13.58 3.37 -22.08
C VAL A 114 13.41 2.21 -21.11
N PHE A 115 13.57 0.97 -21.56
CA PHE A 115 13.46 -0.21 -20.70
C PHE A 115 14.57 -0.27 -19.66
N GLY A 116 15.79 0.16 -20.01
CA GLY A 116 16.92 0.22 -19.07
C GLY A 116 16.67 1.23 -17.95
N VAL A 117 16.19 2.42 -18.29
CA VAL A 117 15.79 3.44 -17.32
C VAL A 117 14.62 2.93 -16.48
N PHE A 118 13.58 2.39 -17.10
CA PHE A 118 12.42 1.84 -16.40
C PHE A 118 12.81 0.76 -15.38
N PHE A 119 13.73 -0.14 -15.77
CA PHE A 119 14.26 -1.17 -14.88
C PHE A 119 15.07 -0.60 -13.71
N CYS A 120 15.85 0.45 -13.93
CA CYS A 120 16.69 1.05 -12.88
C CYS A 120 15.92 2.01 -11.96
N VAL A 121 14.75 2.49 -12.38
CA VAL A 121 13.97 3.53 -11.69
C VAL A 121 12.83 2.95 -10.86
N LEU A 122 12.42 1.71 -11.10
CA LEU A 122 11.46 0.98 -10.27
C LEU A 122 12.23 0.10 -9.29
N PRO A 123 12.56 0.59 -8.08
CA PRO A 123 13.31 -0.18 -7.11
C PRO A 123 12.54 -1.45 -6.76
N LYS A 124 13.16 -2.60 -7.00
CA LYS A 124 12.76 -3.84 -6.37
C LYS A 124 14.00 -4.50 -5.79
N ASN A 125 13.95 -4.76 -4.49
CA ASN A 125 14.93 -5.53 -3.75
C ASN A 125 14.36 -6.94 -3.55
N ALA A 126 14.58 -7.82 -4.53
CA ALA A 126 13.81 -9.05 -4.68
C ALA A 126 14.67 -10.30 -4.41
N HIS A 127 14.50 -10.89 -3.24
CA HIS A 127 15.29 -12.00 -2.76
C HIS A 127 14.60 -13.35 -2.95
N ASN A 128 15.33 -14.29 -3.51
CA ASN A 128 14.85 -15.63 -3.81
C ASN A 128 15.41 -16.67 -2.83
N PHE A 129 14.56 -17.14 -1.91
CA PHE A 129 14.87 -18.17 -0.92
C PHE A 129 14.03 -19.44 -1.11
N MET A 130 13.48 -19.65 -2.32
CA MET A 130 12.62 -20.81 -2.59
C MET A 130 13.32 -22.15 -2.43
N GLY A 131 14.61 -22.23 -2.77
CA GLY A 131 15.39 -23.47 -2.68
C GLY A 131 15.83 -23.86 -1.27
N LYS A 132 15.37 -23.13 -0.24
CA LYS A 132 15.72 -23.32 1.17
C LYS A 132 14.57 -23.94 1.93
N SER A 133 14.90 -24.66 3.01
CA SER A 133 13.91 -25.19 3.95
C SER A 133 13.14 -24.05 4.65
N TYR A 134 12.06 -24.34 5.39
CA TYR A 134 11.27 -23.31 6.09
C TYR A 134 12.14 -22.55 7.11
N SER A 135 12.92 -23.30 7.91
CA SER A 135 13.83 -22.69 8.89
C SER A 135 14.92 -21.85 8.23
N GLU A 136 15.50 -22.36 7.15
CA GLU A 136 16.57 -21.67 6.41
C GLU A 136 16.07 -20.42 5.68
N SER A 137 14.89 -20.47 5.06
CA SER A 137 14.32 -19.33 4.34
C SER A 137 13.82 -18.25 5.30
N PHE A 138 13.27 -18.63 6.46
CA PHE A 138 12.88 -17.69 7.51
C PHE A 138 14.09 -16.98 8.12
N HIS A 139 15.20 -17.69 8.36
CA HIS A 139 16.45 -17.05 8.79
C HIS A 139 16.91 -16.00 7.78
N GLU A 140 16.94 -16.32 6.48
CA GLU A 140 17.35 -15.39 5.43
C GLU A 140 16.39 -14.19 5.29
N LEU A 141 15.08 -14.40 5.50
CA LEU A 141 14.12 -13.30 5.61
C LEU A 141 14.51 -12.35 6.74
N ALA A 142 14.72 -12.86 7.95
CA ALA A 142 15.05 -12.03 9.12
C ALA A 142 16.37 -11.27 8.91
N GLN A 143 17.40 -11.92 8.36
CA GLN A 143 18.68 -11.28 8.04
C GLN A 143 18.54 -10.22 6.95
N GLU A 144 17.73 -10.46 5.93
CA GLU A 144 17.50 -9.49 4.88
C GLU A 144 16.74 -8.27 5.40
N MET A 145 15.65 -8.46 6.15
CA MET A 145 14.90 -7.36 6.74
C MET A 145 15.76 -6.58 7.75
N ASP A 146 16.61 -7.24 8.53
CA ASP A 146 17.56 -6.56 9.42
C ASP A 146 18.52 -5.60 8.70
N ARG A 147 18.81 -5.89 7.43
CA ARG A 147 19.73 -5.13 6.57
C ARG A 147 19.03 -4.04 5.76
N SER A 148 17.80 -4.27 5.31
CA SER A 148 17.17 -3.43 4.28
C SER A 148 15.83 -2.82 4.67
N TYR A 149 15.23 -3.21 5.80
CA TYR A 149 14.02 -2.57 6.30
C TYR A 149 14.32 -1.15 6.81
N VAL A 150 13.82 -0.14 6.09
CA VAL A 150 14.21 1.26 6.28
C VAL A 150 13.71 1.90 7.58
N LEU A 151 12.76 1.27 8.27
CA LEU A 151 12.20 1.76 9.52
C LEU A 151 12.73 1.02 10.76
N LYS A 152 13.72 0.14 10.62
CA LYS A 152 14.27 -0.66 11.71
C LYS A 152 14.61 0.19 12.96
N GLU A 153 15.42 1.23 12.81
CA GLU A 153 15.82 2.11 13.92
C GLU A 153 14.67 3.02 14.37
N TRP A 154 13.78 3.40 13.47
CA TRP A 154 12.63 4.26 13.79
C TRP A 154 11.60 3.57 14.68
N LYS A 155 11.44 2.26 14.47
CA LYS A 155 10.50 1.39 15.19
C LYS A 155 11.17 0.53 16.26
N ASP A 156 12.47 0.76 16.52
CA ASP A 156 13.26 0.00 17.50
C ASP A 156 13.17 -1.53 17.29
N VAL A 157 13.20 -1.98 16.04
CA VAL A 157 13.01 -3.40 15.68
C VAL A 157 14.29 -4.20 15.92
N ASP A 158 14.20 -5.22 16.76
CA ASP A 158 15.24 -6.24 16.94
C ASP A 158 14.85 -7.52 16.18
N PHE A 159 15.30 -7.63 14.92
CA PHE A 159 15.02 -8.80 14.09
C PHE A 159 15.65 -10.09 14.62
N SER A 160 16.75 -10.01 15.37
CA SER A 160 17.35 -11.20 16.00
C SER A 160 16.45 -11.71 17.13
N ALA A 161 15.88 -10.82 17.93
CA ALA A 161 14.92 -11.19 18.96
C ALA A 161 13.62 -11.75 18.35
N LEU A 162 13.10 -11.11 17.30
CA LEU A 162 11.91 -11.59 16.58
C LEU A 162 12.15 -12.96 15.93
N GLU A 163 13.29 -13.16 15.28
CA GLU A 163 13.65 -14.47 14.73
C GLU A 163 13.65 -15.54 15.83
N ASN A 164 14.28 -15.28 16.97
CA ASN A 164 14.31 -16.20 18.11
C ASN A 164 12.91 -16.50 18.68
N LYS A 165 12.00 -15.52 18.66
CA LYS A 165 10.61 -15.65 19.12
C LYS A 165 9.81 -16.61 18.23
N TYR A 166 9.94 -16.50 16.90
CA TYR A 166 9.08 -17.25 15.95
C TYR A 166 9.73 -18.50 15.34
N MET A 167 11.06 -18.63 15.37
CA MET A 167 11.77 -19.81 14.87
C MET A 167 11.27 -21.16 15.44
N PRO A 168 10.85 -21.26 16.72
CA PRO A 168 10.24 -22.51 17.22
C PRO A 168 9.00 -22.94 16.43
N MET A 169 8.11 -22.00 16.09
CA MET A 169 6.91 -22.27 15.30
C MET A 169 7.25 -22.68 13.86
N VAL A 170 8.27 -22.02 13.27
CA VAL A 170 8.77 -22.37 11.94
C VAL A 170 9.33 -23.80 11.90
N LYS A 171 10.09 -24.20 12.93
CA LYS A 171 10.64 -25.57 13.04
C LYS A 171 9.55 -26.62 13.23
N GLU A 172 8.49 -26.29 13.97
CA GLU A 172 7.32 -27.16 14.10
C GLU A 172 6.64 -27.34 12.72
N ALA A 173 6.36 -26.24 12.03
CA ALA A 173 5.80 -26.27 10.68
C ALA A 173 6.65 -27.10 9.69
N GLU A 174 7.98 -27.00 9.79
CA GLU A 174 8.92 -27.76 8.98
C GLU A 174 8.88 -29.27 9.28
N GLN A 175 8.82 -29.64 10.56
CA GLN A 175 8.73 -31.04 10.99
C GLN A 175 7.42 -31.69 10.53
N GLU A 176 6.32 -30.93 10.62
CA GLU A 176 4.99 -31.39 10.21
C GLU A 176 4.74 -31.28 8.71
N LYS A 177 5.59 -30.53 7.99
CA LYS A 177 5.40 -30.16 6.56
C LYS A 177 4.07 -29.44 6.34
N ASP A 178 3.80 -28.48 7.21
CA ASP A 178 2.58 -27.68 7.21
C ASP A 178 2.88 -26.25 6.69
N PRO A 179 2.55 -25.94 5.43
CA PRO A 179 2.75 -24.61 4.86
C PRO A 179 1.86 -23.54 5.49
N GLY A 180 0.71 -23.92 6.07
CA GLY A 180 -0.18 -22.99 6.78
C GLY A 180 0.45 -22.50 8.07
N LYS A 181 0.96 -23.42 8.90
CA LYS A 181 1.73 -23.07 10.11
C LYS A 181 2.96 -22.23 9.79
N PHE A 182 3.65 -22.53 8.70
CA PHE A 182 4.81 -21.74 8.26
C PHE A 182 4.40 -20.31 7.90
N ALA A 183 3.33 -20.15 7.10
CA ALA A 183 2.83 -18.83 6.73
C ALA A 183 2.31 -18.02 7.93
N ASP A 184 1.67 -18.67 8.89
CA ASP A 184 1.19 -18.03 10.12
C ASP A 184 2.35 -17.52 10.97
N ALA A 185 3.41 -18.32 11.15
CA ALA A 185 4.61 -17.90 11.87
C ALA A 185 5.29 -16.68 11.20
N VAL A 186 5.37 -16.69 9.86
CA VAL A 186 5.91 -15.54 9.11
C VAL A 186 5.00 -14.31 9.24
N LYS A 187 3.68 -14.47 9.18
CA LYS A 187 2.71 -13.37 9.34
C LYS A 187 2.78 -12.78 10.75
N MET A 188 2.88 -13.60 11.79
CA MET A 188 3.07 -13.11 13.17
C MET A 188 4.38 -12.35 13.34
N PHE A 189 5.49 -12.87 12.80
CA PHE A 189 6.77 -12.15 12.77
C PHE A 189 6.65 -10.78 12.09
N CYS A 190 5.96 -10.73 10.95
CA CYS A 190 5.77 -9.52 10.17
C CYS A 190 4.85 -8.50 10.86
N ASN A 191 3.80 -8.95 11.56
CA ASN A 191 2.84 -8.07 12.22
C ASN A 191 3.45 -7.28 13.38
N GLU A 192 4.49 -7.80 14.03
CA GLU A 192 5.23 -7.09 15.10
C GLU A 192 5.90 -5.79 14.62
N LEU A 193 6.05 -5.62 13.30
CA LEU A 193 6.59 -4.39 12.70
C LEU A 193 5.57 -3.25 12.70
N HIS A 194 4.27 -3.55 12.84
CA HIS A 194 3.19 -2.57 12.84
C HIS A 194 3.34 -1.54 11.71
N ASP A 195 3.34 -2.04 10.47
CA ASP A 195 3.65 -1.30 9.25
C ASP A 195 2.73 -1.79 8.13
N GLY A 196 1.90 -0.90 7.60
CA GLY A 196 0.86 -1.21 6.63
C GLY A 196 1.41 -1.59 5.25
N HIS A 197 2.71 -1.36 4.99
CA HIS A 197 3.37 -1.82 3.77
C HIS A 197 3.95 -3.23 3.89
N ILE A 198 3.84 -3.85 5.06
CA ILE A 198 4.19 -5.25 5.24
C ILE A 198 3.05 -6.15 4.76
N MET A 199 3.26 -6.79 3.61
CA MET A 199 2.30 -7.76 3.06
C MET A 199 2.91 -9.15 3.03
N VAL A 200 2.17 -10.12 3.59
CA VAL A 200 2.53 -11.55 3.53
C VAL A 200 1.52 -12.25 2.65
N LYS A 201 1.93 -12.63 1.44
CA LYS A 201 1.11 -13.46 0.56
C LYS A 201 1.39 -14.92 0.85
N ARG A 202 0.33 -15.72 0.74
CA ARG A 202 0.32 -17.15 1.01
C ARG A 202 -0.03 -17.88 -0.27
N ASN A 203 0.67 -18.97 -0.56
CA ASN A 203 0.43 -19.78 -1.74
C ASN A 203 0.52 -21.26 -1.38
N TYR A 204 -0.55 -21.77 -0.80
CA TYR A 204 -0.75 -23.17 -0.47
C TYR A 204 -2.25 -23.50 -0.56
N ASP A 205 -2.57 -24.79 -0.48
CA ASP A 205 -3.94 -25.29 -0.49
C ASP A 205 -4.66 -24.94 0.83
N THR A 206 -5.49 -23.90 0.81
CA THR A 206 -6.24 -23.40 1.97
C THR A 206 -7.42 -24.30 2.36
N GLU A 207 -7.84 -25.24 1.50
CA GLU A 207 -8.83 -26.26 1.88
C GLU A 207 -8.19 -27.32 2.79
N LYS A 208 -6.89 -27.56 2.61
CA LYS A 208 -6.12 -28.55 3.37
C LYS A 208 -5.47 -27.98 4.62
N TYR A 209 -5.04 -26.71 4.58
CA TYR A 209 -4.33 -26.05 5.66
C TYR A 209 -5.07 -24.77 6.07
N THR A 210 -5.58 -24.73 7.29
CA THR A 210 -6.31 -23.59 7.85
C THR A 210 -5.35 -22.62 8.53
N SER A 211 -5.46 -21.33 8.24
CA SER A 211 -4.70 -20.29 8.93
C SER A 211 -5.36 -19.89 10.24
N VAL A 212 -4.56 -19.62 11.29
CA VAL A 212 -5.08 -19.07 12.57
C VAL A 212 -5.63 -17.64 12.43
N PHE A 213 -5.35 -16.97 11.32
CA PHE A 213 -5.85 -15.62 11.02
C PHE A 213 -7.23 -15.64 10.34
N GLU A 214 -7.72 -16.80 9.92
CA GLU A 214 -9.06 -16.93 9.35
C GLU A 214 -10.14 -16.56 10.37
N LEU A 215 -11.10 -15.76 9.93
CA LEU A 215 -12.22 -15.33 10.75
C LEU A 215 -13.41 -16.26 10.54
N LYS A 216 -14.07 -16.63 11.63
CA LYS A 216 -15.32 -17.39 11.66
C LYS A 216 -16.54 -16.49 11.44
N GLU A 217 -17.69 -17.10 11.17
CA GLU A 217 -18.97 -16.42 11.00
C GLU A 217 -19.94 -16.82 12.12
N TYR A 218 -20.36 -15.88 12.96
CA TYR A 218 -21.34 -16.17 14.03
C TYR A 218 -22.70 -15.48 13.82
N GLY A 219 -22.91 -14.89 12.65
CA GLY A 219 -24.13 -14.19 12.26
C GLY A 219 -24.19 -12.73 12.71
N LEU A 220 -23.08 -12.14 13.16
CA LEU A 220 -22.99 -10.73 13.50
C LEU A 220 -21.55 -10.19 13.42
N ALA A 221 -21.43 -8.90 13.13
CA ALA A 221 -20.23 -8.13 13.41
C ALA A 221 -20.39 -7.28 14.68
N MET A 222 -19.28 -6.78 15.22
CA MET A 222 -19.29 -5.89 16.39
C MET A 222 -18.47 -4.62 16.13
N ILE A 223 -18.84 -3.53 16.78
CA ILE A 223 -18.08 -2.28 16.73
C ILE A 223 -18.09 -1.57 18.09
N GLY A 224 -16.95 -0.95 18.45
CA GLY A 224 -16.81 -0.15 19.65
C GLY A 224 -17.18 1.32 19.41
N LEU A 225 -18.07 1.85 20.25
CA LEU A 225 -18.47 3.25 20.26
C LEU A 225 -17.51 4.11 21.08
N ASP A 226 -17.56 5.43 20.89
CA ASP A 226 -16.76 6.37 21.69
C ASP A 226 -17.16 6.40 23.18
N SER A 227 -18.34 5.88 23.53
CA SER A 227 -18.78 5.65 24.91
C SER A 227 -18.02 4.51 25.60
N GLY A 228 -17.35 3.65 24.83
CA GLY A 228 -16.75 2.39 25.29
C GLY A 228 -17.69 1.19 25.22
N GLU A 229 -18.98 1.38 24.90
CA GLU A 229 -19.89 0.28 24.62
C GLU A 229 -19.54 -0.42 23.31
N VAL A 230 -19.77 -1.73 23.24
CA VAL A 230 -19.66 -2.52 22.02
C VAL A 230 -21.06 -2.96 21.62
N ILE A 231 -21.41 -2.76 20.36
CA ILE A 231 -22.72 -3.11 19.82
C ILE A 231 -22.59 -4.13 18.67
N ALA A 232 -23.63 -4.95 18.49
CA ALA A 232 -23.81 -5.79 17.32
C ALA A 232 -24.24 -4.95 16.11
N VAL A 233 -23.71 -5.28 14.94
CA VAL A 233 -24.02 -4.67 13.63
C VAL A 233 -23.98 -5.75 12.54
N CYS A 234 -24.63 -5.51 11.40
CA CYS A 234 -24.71 -6.47 10.30
C CYS A 234 -25.20 -7.85 10.78
N THR A 235 -26.29 -7.86 11.55
CA THR A 235 -26.86 -9.06 12.17
C THR A 235 -27.70 -9.89 11.19
N THR A 236 -27.56 -11.22 11.22
CA THR A 236 -28.37 -12.14 10.40
C THR A 236 -29.66 -12.56 11.11
N ASP A 237 -30.60 -13.13 10.34
CA ASP A 237 -31.85 -13.68 10.86
C ASP A 237 -31.63 -14.74 11.96
N GLU A 238 -30.52 -15.50 11.90
CA GLU A 238 -30.17 -16.53 12.89
C GLU A 238 -29.96 -15.93 14.28
N VAL A 239 -29.20 -14.84 14.39
CA VAL A 239 -28.91 -14.19 15.67
C VAL A 239 -30.04 -13.27 16.12
N ASN A 240 -30.78 -12.68 15.17
CA ASN A 240 -31.99 -11.91 15.46
C ASN A 240 -33.03 -12.74 16.22
N ARG A 241 -33.19 -14.03 15.88
CA ARG A 241 -34.07 -14.96 16.61
C ARG A 241 -33.63 -15.23 18.05
N LEU A 242 -32.37 -14.97 18.38
CA LEU A 242 -31.82 -15.08 19.74
C LEU A 242 -31.97 -13.77 20.52
N GLY A 243 -32.48 -12.71 19.89
CA GLY A 243 -32.69 -11.40 20.49
C GLY A 243 -31.51 -10.44 20.35
N ILE A 244 -30.54 -10.75 19.48
CA ILE A 244 -29.42 -9.89 19.13
C ILE A 244 -29.73 -9.26 17.78
N GLU A 245 -30.05 -7.97 17.78
CA GLU A 245 -30.36 -7.16 16.59
C GLU A 245 -29.27 -6.07 16.42
N ASP A 246 -29.23 -5.39 15.28
CA ASP A 246 -28.34 -4.22 15.10
C ASP A 246 -28.58 -3.19 16.22
N GLY A 247 -27.49 -2.77 16.86
CA GLY A 247 -27.49 -1.88 18.01
C GLY A 247 -27.67 -2.58 19.36
N THR A 248 -27.79 -3.91 19.42
CA THR A 248 -27.75 -4.64 20.70
C THR A 248 -26.37 -4.50 21.37
N VAL A 249 -26.34 -4.10 22.64
CA VAL A 249 -25.10 -3.98 23.42
C VAL A 249 -24.57 -5.37 23.78
N ILE A 250 -23.35 -5.67 23.36
CA ILE A 250 -22.62 -6.89 23.72
C ILE A 250 -21.77 -6.61 24.96
N THR A 251 -21.88 -7.46 25.97
CA THR A 251 -21.18 -7.30 27.26
C THR A 251 -20.06 -8.30 27.45
N LYS A 252 -20.21 -9.53 26.94
CA LYS A 252 -19.19 -10.60 27.08
C LYS A 252 -19.04 -11.45 25.82
N TRP A 253 -17.83 -11.92 25.62
CA TRP A 253 -17.44 -12.90 24.60
C TRP A 253 -16.71 -14.06 25.28
N ASN A 254 -17.22 -15.28 25.13
CA ASN A 254 -16.75 -16.49 25.84
C ASN A 254 -16.56 -16.27 27.35
N GLY A 255 -17.54 -15.63 27.98
CA GLY A 255 -17.55 -15.35 29.42
C GLY A 255 -16.62 -14.21 29.89
N LYS A 256 -15.76 -13.65 29.02
CA LYS A 256 -14.92 -12.49 29.33
C LYS A 256 -15.64 -11.19 28.96
N PRO A 257 -15.47 -10.08 29.72
CA PRO A 257 -15.91 -8.75 29.27
C PRO A 257 -15.44 -8.46 27.85
N VAL A 258 -16.32 -7.95 26.99
CA VAL A 258 -16.06 -7.88 25.54
C VAL A 258 -14.83 -7.07 25.17
N GLN A 259 -14.55 -5.96 25.88
CA GLN A 259 -13.35 -5.15 25.64
C GLN A 259 -12.07 -5.89 26.08
N GLN A 260 -12.15 -6.70 27.14
CA GLN A 260 -11.05 -7.55 27.56
C GLN A 260 -10.79 -8.65 26.52
N ALA A 261 -11.84 -9.30 26.03
CA ALA A 261 -11.73 -10.31 24.98
C ALA A 261 -11.13 -9.73 23.69
N ALA A 262 -11.55 -8.54 23.28
CA ALA A 262 -11.03 -7.86 22.10
C ALA A 262 -9.52 -7.57 22.21
N ALA A 263 -9.02 -7.31 23.43
CA ALA A 263 -7.61 -7.05 23.67
C ALA A 263 -6.74 -8.31 23.84
N GLU A 264 -7.29 -9.40 24.36
CA GLU A 264 -6.54 -10.61 24.69
C GLU A 264 -6.65 -11.72 23.63
N ASP A 265 -7.81 -11.86 23.00
CA ASP A 265 -8.12 -13.03 22.17
C ASP A 265 -7.94 -12.73 20.67
N VAL A 266 -7.99 -11.46 20.26
CA VAL A 266 -7.74 -11.05 18.87
C VAL A 266 -6.23 -11.09 18.59
N LEU A 267 -5.84 -11.89 17.59
CA LEU A 267 -4.47 -11.89 17.10
C LEU A 267 -4.10 -10.52 16.54
N ASP A 268 -2.90 -10.06 16.86
CA ASP A 268 -2.35 -8.84 16.30
C ASP A 268 -2.34 -8.89 14.76
N ARG A 269 -2.97 -7.89 14.15
CA ARG A 269 -3.14 -7.77 12.70
C ARG A 269 -2.04 -6.92 12.04
N GLY A 270 -1.12 -6.36 12.82
CA GLY A 270 -0.04 -5.51 12.32
C GLY A 270 -0.45 -4.07 12.05
N GLU A 271 -1.58 -3.62 12.61
CA GLU A 271 -2.09 -2.26 12.43
C GLU A 271 -1.08 -1.22 12.98
N PRO A 272 -0.62 -0.23 12.19
CA PRO A 272 0.45 0.68 12.60
C PRO A 272 0.03 1.62 13.73
N VAL A 273 -1.17 2.19 13.63
CA VAL A 273 -1.71 3.14 14.62
C VAL A 273 -2.55 2.37 15.64
N LYS A 274 -2.14 2.41 16.90
CA LYS A 274 -2.82 1.64 17.97
C LYS A 274 -4.29 2.06 18.13
N ALA A 275 -4.61 3.35 18.00
CA ALA A 275 -5.99 3.82 18.10
C ALA A 275 -6.90 3.24 17.01
N ASN A 276 -6.37 3.06 15.78
CA ASN A 276 -7.10 2.39 14.70
C ASN A 276 -7.30 0.92 15.04
N ALA A 277 -6.26 0.23 15.52
CA ALA A 277 -6.32 -1.17 15.93
C ALA A 277 -7.38 -1.40 17.02
N ASP A 278 -7.39 -0.53 18.03
CA ASP A 278 -8.36 -0.57 19.12
C ASP A 278 -9.80 -0.35 18.59
N LYS A 279 -9.98 0.58 17.63
CA LYS A 279 -11.29 0.90 17.05
C LYS A 279 -11.93 -0.29 16.31
N VAL A 280 -11.13 -1.07 15.58
CA VAL A 280 -11.61 -2.25 14.81
C VAL A 280 -11.48 -3.58 15.56
N SER A 281 -10.91 -3.58 16.77
CA SER A 281 -10.67 -4.80 17.56
C SER A 281 -11.93 -5.62 17.84
N ALA A 282 -13.05 -4.95 18.18
CA ALA A 282 -14.33 -5.62 18.39
C ALA A 282 -14.84 -6.30 17.11
N MET A 283 -14.59 -5.70 15.94
CA MET A 283 -14.98 -6.29 14.65
C MET A 283 -14.17 -7.56 14.37
N TYR A 284 -12.87 -7.57 14.66
CA TYR A 284 -12.08 -8.82 14.57
C TYR A 284 -12.49 -9.85 15.60
N LEU A 285 -12.87 -9.43 16.82
CA LEU A 285 -13.36 -10.33 17.86
C LEU A 285 -14.63 -11.06 17.42
N SER A 286 -15.51 -10.43 16.66
CA SER A 286 -16.75 -11.05 16.18
C SER A 286 -16.53 -12.23 15.23
N GLY A 287 -15.32 -12.39 14.68
CA GLY A 287 -14.91 -13.57 13.93
C GLY A 287 -13.92 -14.47 14.67
N THR A 288 -13.67 -14.24 15.96
CA THR A 288 -12.66 -14.95 16.76
C THR A 288 -13.31 -15.97 17.69
N GLY A 289 -12.98 -17.25 17.54
CA GLY A 289 -13.51 -18.32 18.39
C GLY A 289 -13.33 -19.71 17.78
N GLY A 290 -14.10 -20.68 18.27
CA GLY A 290 -14.16 -22.06 17.72
C GLY A 290 -15.47 -22.33 16.98
N ASP A 291 -15.90 -23.60 16.95
CA ASP A 291 -17.18 -23.98 16.32
C ASP A 291 -18.40 -23.31 16.98
N THR A 292 -18.26 -22.89 18.24
CA THR A 292 -19.27 -22.14 18.98
C THR A 292 -18.64 -21.05 19.83
N VAL A 293 -19.41 -19.99 20.12
CA VAL A 293 -19.05 -18.94 21.06
C VAL A 293 -20.21 -18.59 21.98
N GLU A 294 -19.93 -18.32 23.24
CA GLU A 294 -20.91 -17.80 24.20
C GLU A 294 -20.89 -16.27 24.17
N VAL A 295 -22.05 -15.64 23.92
CA VAL A 295 -22.19 -14.19 23.86
C VAL A 295 -23.20 -13.71 24.88
N SER A 296 -22.79 -12.77 25.74
CA SER A 296 -23.70 -12.07 26.65
C SER A 296 -24.02 -10.68 26.11
N PHE A 297 -25.29 -10.28 26.23
CA PHE A 297 -25.80 -9.03 25.66
C PHE A 297 -26.95 -8.47 26.49
N LEU A 298 -27.26 -7.18 26.33
CA LEU A 298 -28.42 -6.55 26.95
C LEU A 298 -29.66 -6.68 26.07
N ASP A 299 -30.72 -7.29 26.61
CA ASP A 299 -32.01 -7.36 25.91
C ASP A 299 -32.73 -5.99 25.88
N LYS A 300 -33.89 -5.93 25.20
CA LYS A 300 -34.72 -4.71 25.09
C LYS A 300 -35.18 -4.14 26.44
N SER A 301 -35.10 -4.90 27.53
CA SER A 301 -35.41 -4.43 28.89
C SER A 301 -34.16 -3.97 29.67
N GLY A 302 -32.98 -4.05 29.06
CA GLY A 302 -31.69 -3.73 29.67
C GLY A 302 -31.14 -4.84 30.55
N LYS A 303 -31.69 -6.06 30.48
CA LYS A 303 -31.23 -7.20 31.27
C LYS A 303 -30.22 -8.03 30.48
N GLU A 304 -29.13 -8.44 31.15
CA GLU A 304 -28.13 -9.33 30.54
C GLU A 304 -28.73 -10.71 30.27
N GLN A 305 -28.62 -11.15 29.01
CA GLN A 305 -28.94 -12.47 28.52
C GLN A 305 -27.66 -13.13 28.00
N THR A 306 -27.71 -14.43 27.72
CA THR A 306 -26.59 -15.17 27.13
C THR A 306 -27.10 -16.15 26.10
N ALA A 307 -26.44 -16.18 24.95
CA ALA A 307 -26.73 -17.07 23.84
C ALA A 307 -25.45 -17.78 23.39
N VAL A 308 -25.62 -18.95 22.77
CA VAL A 308 -24.53 -19.67 22.11
C VAL A 308 -24.71 -19.52 20.61
N LEU A 309 -23.69 -18.97 19.95
CA LEU A 309 -23.64 -18.83 18.49
C LEU A 309 -22.82 -19.97 17.91
N ASN A 310 -23.21 -20.43 16.72
CA ASN A 310 -22.51 -21.50 16.00
C ASN A 310 -21.83 -20.91 14.77
N ASP A 311 -20.67 -21.44 14.40
CA ASP A 311 -19.99 -21.08 13.15
C ASP A 311 -20.89 -21.42 11.95
N LEU A 312 -21.23 -20.42 11.14
CA LEU A 312 -22.08 -20.54 9.96
C LEU A 312 -21.27 -20.79 8.68
N GLY A 313 -19.94 -20.81 8.76
CA GLY A 313 -19.06 -21.06 7.62
C GLY A 313 -18.51 -19.79 7.00
N GLU A 314 -18.91 -19.47 5.76
CA GLU A 314 -18.37 -18.30 5.05
C GLU A 314 -18.70 -16.99 5.76
N ASN A 315 -17.66 -16.27 6.16
CA ASN A 315 -17.77 -15.00 6.85
C ASN A 315 -18.21 -13.89 5.91
N ASN A 316 -19.40 -13.35 6.15
CA ASN A 316 -20.03 -12.28 5.40
C ASN A 316 -20.23 -11.03 6.28
N THR A 317 -20.57 -11.21 7.56
CA THR A 317 -20.92 -10.09 8.45
C THR A 317 -19.73 -9.21 8.78
N PHE A 318 -18.54 -9.79 8.96
CA PHE A 318 -17.31 -9.02 9.18
C PHE A 318 -17.02 -8.11 7.99
N TYR A 319 -17.01 -8.65 6.76
CA TYR A 319 -16.68 -7.86 5.58
C TYR A 319 -17.74 -6.82 5.28
N GLU A 320 -19.02 -7.12 5.49
CA GLU A 320 -20.10 -6.14 5.37
C GLU A 320 -19.91 -4.97 6.33
N ALA A 321 -19.60 -5.25 7.60
CA ALA A 321 -19.33 -4.21 8.58
C ALA A 321 -18.04 -3.43 8.25
N TYR A 322 -16.98 -4.13 7.83
CA TYR A 322 -15.72 -3.47 7.51
C TYR A 322 -15.88 -2.53 6.32
N ASP A 323 -16.55 -2.98 5.26
CA ASP A 323 -16.87 -2.20 4.07
C ASP A 323 -17.75 -0.98 4.40
N ALA A 324 -18.77 -1.16 5.26
CA ALA A 324 -19.63 -0.08 5.68
C ALA A 324 -18.87 0.96 6.53
N PHE A 325 -18.00 0.51 7.44
CA PHE A 325 -17.22 1.38 8.31
C PHE A 325 -16.17 2.18 7.54
N THR A 326 -15.49 1.55 6.58
CA THR A 326 -14.43 2.17 5.78
C THR A 326 -14.95 2.85 4.51
N GLN A 327 -16.21 2.60 4.14
CA GLN A 327 -16.87 3.12 2.94
C GLN A 327 -16.23 2.64 1.61
N ILE A 328 -15.60 1.46 1.59
CA ILE A 328 -14.91 0.84 0.44
C ILE A 328 -15.79 0.78 -0.82
N GLN A 329 -17.10 0.55 -0.69
CA GLN A 329 -17.99 0.43 -1.86
C GLN A 329 -18.12 1.73 -2.69
N LYS A 330 -17.63 2.87 -2.20
CA LYS A 330 -17.51 4.10 -3.00
C LYS A 330 -16.36 4.08 -4.01
N ALA A 331 -15.53 3.04 -4.00
CA ALA A 331 -14.53 2.76 -5.03
C ALA A 331 -15.12 2.62 -6.45
N GLU A 332 -16.44 2.41 -6.61
CA GLU A 332 -17.10 2.46 -7.92
C GLU A 332 -17.11 3.88 -8.54
N GLN A 333 -16.89 4.93 -7.75
CA GLN A 333 -16.76 6.28 -8.31
C GLN A 333 -15.40 6.44 -9.01
N PRO A 334 -15.39 6.89 -10.28
CA PRO A 334 -14.14 7.16 -10.98
C PRO A 334 -13.29 8.16 -10.20
N ASN A 335 -12.00 7.91 -10.07
CA ASN A 335 -11.08 8.83 -9.41
C ASN A 335 -11.21 10.26 -9.97
N PHE A 336 -11.22 11.26 -9.08
CA PHE A 336 -11.49 12.66 -9.39
C PHE A 336 -12.91 12.95 -9.86
N SER A 337 -13.91 12.11 -9.59
CA SER A 337 -15.33 12.43 -9.82
C SER A 337 -15.72 13.68 -9.03
N THR A 338 -16.63 14.49 -9.58
CA THR A 338 -17.07 15.74 -8.94
C THR A 338 -18.58 15.91 -9.02
N LYS A 339 -19.19 16.42 -7.95
CA LYS A 339 -20.61 16.82 -7.93
C LYS A 339 -20.82 17.95 -6.92
N MET A 340 -21.97 18.62 -7.01
CA MET A 340 -22.49 19.43 -5.91
C MET A 340 -23.24 18.52 -4.93
N LEU A 341 -22.98 18.64 -3.63
CA LEU A 341 -23.72 17.94 -2.56
C LEU A 341 -24.97 18.71 -2.14
N ASN A 342 -24.91 20.05 -2.24
CA ASN A 342 -26.01 20.98 -2.06
C ASN A 342 -25.72 22.26 -2.87
N ASP A 343 -26.47 23.33 -2.67
CA ASP A 343 -26.33 24.58 -3.44
C ASP A 343 -24.97 25.27 -3.30
N LYS A 344 -24.18 24.94 -2.27
CA LYS A 344 -22.92 25.62 -1.92
C LYS A 344 -21.72 24.70 -1.77
N CYS A 345 -21.92 23.42 -1.50
CA CYS A 345 -20.85 22.47 -1.21
C CYS A 345 -20.56 21.62 -2.44
N GLY A 346 -19.39 21.83 -3.03
CA GLY A 346 -18.82 20.93 -4.01
C GLY A 346 -18.22 19.69 -3.34
N TYR A 347 -18.00 18.66 -4.13
CA TYR A 347 -17.39 17.40 -3.72
C TYR A 347 -16.46 16.89 -4.80
N ILE A 348 -15.33 16.34 -4.39
CA ILE A 348 -14.40 15.62 -5.26
C ILE A 348 -13.91 14.34 -4.58
N THR A 349 -13.91 13.23 -5.33
CA THR A 349 -13.25 12.00 -4.90
C THR A 349 -11.77 12.03 -5.23
N MET A 350 -10.93 11.53 -4.33
CA MET A 350 -9.53 11.25 -4.58
C MET A 350 -9.21 9.94 -3.87
N ASN A 351 -9.70 8.83 -4.44
CA ASN A 351 -9.60 7.48 -3.92
C ASN A 351 -8.36 6.71 -4.41
N ALA A 352 -7.58 7.29 -5.32
CA ALA A 352 -6.31 6.71 -5.74
C ALA A 352 -5.30 7.80 -6.09
N GLN A 353 -4.04 7.57 -5.77
CA GLN A 353 -2.95 8.46 -6.17
C GLN A 353 -2.40 8.03 -7.54
N SER A 354 -3.19 8.22 -8.61
CA SER A 354 -2.75 7.91 -9.97
C SER A 354 -3.31 8.89 -10.99
N SER A 355 -2.57 9.15 -12.07
CA SER A 355 -3.07 9.90 -13.23
C SER A 355 -3.84 9.03 -14.25
N GLY A 356 -4.05 7.75 -13.94
CA GLY A 356 -4.63 6.75 -14.84
C GLY A 356 -3.66 6.28 -15.93
N SER A 357 -2.35 6.55 -15.78
CA SER A 357 -1.32 6.12 -16.72
C SER A 357 0.01 5.90 -16.00
N GLY A 358 0.42 4.64 -15.85
CA GLY A 358 1.66 4.30 -15.14
C GLY A 358 2.92 4.97 -15.69
N LEU A 359 3.02 5.15 -17.01
CA LEU A 359 4.16 5.90 -17.60
C LEU A 359 4.16 7.37 -17.17
N ARG A 360 2.97 8.00 -17.09
CA ARG A 360 2.87 9.39 -16.65
C ARG A 360 3.17 9.50 -15.17
N ASP A 361 2.71 8.54 -14.37
CA ASP A 361 2.96 8.51 -12.92
C ASP A 361 4.46 8.45 -12.63
N ILE A 362 5.21 7.56 -13.29
CA ILE A 362 6.68 7.51 -13.21
C ILE A 362 7.34 8.85 -13.58
N ILE A 363 6.88 9.50 -14.64
CA ILE A 363 7.43 10.81 -15.06
C ILE A 363 7.11 11.89 -14.01
N ASN A 364 5.90 11.85 -13.44
CA ASN A 364 5.49 12.78 -12.40
C ASN A 364 6.35 12.57 -11.15
N ASP A 365 6.60 11.33 -10.73
CA ASP A 365 7.44 11.02 -9.56
C ASP A 365 8.87 11.50 -9.74
N LEU A 366 9.48 11.21 -10.90
CA LEU A 366 10.82 11.71 -11.20
C LEU A 366 10.88 13.24 -11.17
N SER A 367 9.88 13.91 -11.75
CA SER A 367 9.85 15.37 -11.84
C SER A 367 9.34 16.08 -10.58
N GLY A 368 8.62 15.37 -9.71
CA GLY A 368 7.91 15.89 -8.54
C GLY A 368 6.77 16.86 -8.86
N ARG A 369 6.18 16.80 -10.07
CA ARG A 369 5.11 17.73 -10.51
C ARG A 369 4.27 17.17 -11.65
N SER A 370 3.03 17.64 -11.80
CA SER A 370 2.16 17.27 -12.93
C SER A 370 1.30 18.42 -13.45
N ASP A 371 1.73 19.04 -14.57
CA ASP A 371 0.93 20.07 -15.24
C ASP A 371 -0.39 19.52 -15.80
N TYR A 372 -0.43 18.22 -16.12
CA TYR A 372 -1.63 17.54 -16.60
C TYR A 372 -2.70 17.45 -15.51
N LEU A 373 -2.34 16.93 -14.33
CA LEU A 373 -3.28 16.80 -13.20
C LEU A 373 -3.72 18.17 -12.70
N LYS A 374 -2.81 19.14 -12.59
CA LYS A 374 -3.15 20.52 -12.25
C LYS A 374 -4.19 21.14 -13.19
N LYS A 375 -4.10 20.87 -14.50
CA LYS A 375 -5.11 21.32 -15.48
C LYS A 375 -6.45 20.62 -15.29
N ILE A 376 -6.46 19.32 -14.99
CA ILE A 376 -7.69 18.57 -14.70
C ILE A 376 -8.39 19.14 -13.47
N PHE A 377 -7.67 19.31 -12.37
CA PHE A 377 -8.23 19.83 -11.13
C PHE A 377 -8.73 21.26 -11.27
N ARG A 378 -7.95 22.14 -11.91
CA ARG A 378 -8.40 23.50 -12.22
C ARG A 378 -9.72 23.52 -12.99
N LYS A 379 -9.84 22.67 -14.03
CA LYS A 379 -11.09 22.57 -14.81
C LYS A 379 -12.26 22.10 -13.95
N LYS A 380 -12.04 21.08 -13.11
CA LYS A 380 -13.05 20.50 -12.22
C LYS A 380 -13.52 21.50 -11.16
N LEU A 381 -12.59 22.18 -10.50
CA LEU A 381 -12.91 23.18 -9.48
C LEU A 381 -13.61 24.41 -10.06
N ASN A 382 -13.20 24.88 -11.25
CA ASN A 382 -13.93 25.95 -11.95
C ASN A 382 -15.35 25.51 -12.32
N SER A 383 -15.53 24.27 -12.81
CA SER A 383 -16.86 23.73 -13.10
C SER A 383 -17.75 23.67 -11.85
N LEU A 384 -17.21 23.40 -10.67
CA LEU A 384 -17.96 23.45 -9.41
C LEU A 384 -18.28 24.90 -9.00
N LYS A 385 -17.31 25.83 -9.13
CA LYS A 385 -17.55 27.26 -8.88
C LYS A 385 -18.64 27.83 -9.78
N GLU A 386 -18.67 27.45 -11.07
CA GLU A 386 -19.74 27.83 -12.01
C GLU A 386 -21.13 27.30 -11.59
N GLN A 387 -21.19 26.22 -10.82
CA GLN A 387 -22.42 25.65 -10.26
C GLN A 387 -22.82 26.23 -8.90
N GLY A 388 -22.04 27.18 -8.35
CA GLY A 388 -22.33 27.83 -7.07
C GLY A 388 -21.48 27.36 -5.88
N MET A 389 -20.41 26.58 -6.12
CA MET A 389 -19.54 26.11 -5.04
C MET A 389 -18.90 27.27 -4.25
N GLU A 390 -19.18 27.29 -2.95
CA GLU A 390 -18.56 28.13 -1.92
C GLU A 390 -17.63 27.30 -1.00
N TYR A 391 -17.92 26.00 -0.82
CA TYR A 391 -17.18 25.07 0.04
C TYR A 391 -16.86 23.76 -0.70
N LEU A 392 -15.86 23.02 -0.25
CA LEU A 392 -15.48 21.75 -0.87
C LEU A 392 -15.25 20.64 0.15
N VAL A 393 -15.80 19.46 -0.13
CA VAL A 393 -15.37 18.21 0.51
C VAL A 393 -14.46 17.44 -0.45
N ILE A 394 -13.27 17.04 0.04
CA ILE A 394 -12.37 16.09 -0.62
C ILE A 394 -12.55 14.75 0.07
N ASP A 395 -12.86 13.70 -0.67
CA ASP A 395 -12.98 12.35 -0.14
C ASP A 395 -11.71 11.55 -0.41
N LEU A 396 -10.88 11.36 0.62
CA LEU A 396 -9.67 10.54 0.58
C LEU A 396 -9.88 9.15 1.17
N ARG A 397 -11.05 8.85 1.76
CA ARG A 397 -11.30 7.56 2.40
C ARG A 397 -11.00 6.42 1.44
N ASP A 398 -10.33 5.39 1.94
CA ASP A 398 -9.87 4.23 1.17
C ASP A 398 -8.84 4.56 0.06
N ASN A 399 -8.12 5.69 0.19
CA ASN A 399 -7.03 6.00 -0.71
C ASN A 399 -5.78 5.17 -0.39
N MET A 400 -5.66 4.04 -1.08
CA MET A 400 -4.54 3.08 -0.99
C MET A 400 -3.19 3.61 -1.52
N GLY A 401 -3.12 4.87 -1.92
CA GLY A 401 -1.90 5.50 -2.41
C GLY A 401 -1.60 5.26 -3.88
N GLY A 402 -0.31 5.22 -4.21
CA GLY A 402 0.22 5.35 -5.59
C GLY A 402 1.34 6.38 -5.67
N CYS A 403 1.20 7.39 -6.53
CA CYS A 403 2.18 8.45 -6.76
C CYS A 403 1.73 9.80 -6.18
N ASP A 404 2.60 10.57 -5.53
CA ASP A 404 2.21 11.85 -4.87
C ASP A 404 1.63 12.94 -5.80
N ALA A 405 1.75 12.75 -7.11
CA ALA A 405 1.44 13.77 -8.10
C ALA A 405 0.00 14.34 -8.05
N PRO A 406 -1.07 13.56 -7.83
CA PRO A 406 -2.42 14.09 -7.70
C PRO A 406 -2.56 15.06 -6.54
N THR A 407 -2.23 14.65 -5.31
CA THR A 407 -2.37 15.55 -4.15
C THR A 407 -1.46 16.75 -4.26
N VAL A 408 -0.20 16.59 -4.67
CA VAL A 408 0.70 17.73 -4.91
C VAL A 408 0.09 18.73 -5.88
N SER A 409 -0.44 18.25 -7.01
CA SER A 409 -1.05 19.12 -8.03
C SER A 409 -2.33 19.79 -7.54
N PHE A 410 -3.06 19.15 -6.63
CA PHE A 410 -4.28 19.68 -6.02
C PHE A 410 -3.93 20.78 -5.00
N CYS A 411 -3.02 20.49 -4.07
CA CYS A 411 -2.55 21.44 -3.06
C CYS A 411 -1.91 22.68 -3.68
N GLU A 412 -1.20 22.55 -4.81
CA GLU A 412 -0.67 23.70 -5.56
C GLU A 412 -1.78 24.71 -5.95
N LEU A 413 -3.03 24.27 -6.16
CA LEU A 413 -4.16 25.16 -6.46
C LEU A 413 -4.77 25.79 -5.20
N LEU A 414 -4.64 25.12 -4.06
CA LEU A 414 -5.25 25.49 -2.77
C LEU A 414 -4.38 26.38 -1.88
N THR A 415 -3.16 26.72 -2.29
CA THR A 415 -2.27 27.58 -1.50
C THR A 415 -1.56 28.62 -2.34
N ASN A 416 -1.13 29.71 -1.69
CA ASN A 416 -0.21 30.70 -2.26
C ASN A 416 1.25 30.39 -1.91
N GLU A 417 1.48 29.51 -0.94
CA GLU A 417 2.80 29.32 -0.33
C GLU A 417 3.61 28.21 -1.01
N LYS A 418 4.93 28.29 -0.85
CA LYS A 418 5.82 27.17 -1.11
C LYS A 418 6.11 26.48 0.22
N TYR A 419 5.81 25.19 0.33
CA TYR A 419 6.14 24.40 1.52
C TYR A 419 6.69 23.03 1.18
N PHE A 420 7.47 22.47 2.10
CA PHE A 420 8.08 21.15 1.99
C PHE A 420 7.04 20.05 2.13
N THR A 421 7.13 19.07 1.23
CA THR A 421 6.32 17.85 1.32
C THR A 421 7.10 16.75 2.01
N HIS A 422 8.18 16.28 1.40
CA HIS A 422 9.03 15.20 1.91
C HIS A 422 10.43 15.27 1.30
N GLY A 423 11.37 14.59 1.94
CA GLY A 423 12.68 14.25 1.41
C GLY A 423 12.70 12.80 0.93
N LEU A 424 13.36 12.53 -0.19
CA LEU A 424 13.72 11.18 -0.61
C LEU A 424 15.02 10.80 0.10
N GLY A 425 14.95 9.79 0.96
CA GLY A 425 16.03 9.38 1.86
C GLY A 425 16.81 8.16 1.38
N LEU A 426 18.00 7.99 1.92
CA LEU A 426 18.80 6.76 1.82
C LEU A 426 19.00 6.21 3.23
N TYR A 427 19.04 4.89 3.36
CA TYR A 427 19.36 4.21 4.60
C TYR A 427 20.74 3.56 4.52
N ARG A 428 21.65 3.96 5.41
CA ARG A 428 23.04 3.48 5.43
C ARG A 428 23.53 3.28 6.86
N ASN A 429 23.78 2.02 7.24
CA ASN A 429 24.42 1.66 8.50
C ASN A 429 23.71 2.31 9.73
N GLY A 430 22.38 2.33 9.75
CA GLY A 430 21.60 2.96 10.82
C GLY A 430 21.38 4.47 10.69
N GLU A 431 21.87 5.12 9.62
CA GLU A 431 21.69 6.55 9.40
C GLU A 431 20.75 6.87 8.22
N TYR A 432 19.96 7.93 8.38
CA TYR A 432 19.09 8.50 7.36
C TYR A 432 19.75 9.69 6.65
N ILE A 433 19.79 9.63 5.31
CA ILE A 433 20.44 10.66 4.49
C ILE A 433 19.47 11.18 3.44
N CYS A 434 19.11 12.46 3.50
CA CYS A 434 18.28 13.09 2.48
C CYS A 434 19.05 13.23 1.15
N ALA A 435 18.54 12.60 0.08
CA ALA A 435 19.11 12.67 -1.26
C ALA A 435 18.45 13.75 -2.13
N ALA A 436 17.15 14.01 -1.95
CA ALA A 436 16.42 15.04 -2.67
C ALA A 436 15.23 15.55 -1.84
N GLU A 437 14.82 16.80 -2.07
CA GLU A 437 13.65 17.39 -1.41
C GLU A 437 12.53 17.65 -2.42
N ARG A 438 11.28 17.53 -1.95
CA ARG A 438 10.07 17.84 -2.69
C ARG A 438 9.30 18.98 -2.03
N TYR A 439 8.59 19.73 -2.87
CA TYR A 439 7.87 20.93 -2.46
C TYR A 439 6.59 21.09 -3.27
N ILE A 440 5.54 21.56 -2.59
CA ILE A 440 4.38 22.16 -3.23
C ILE A 440 4.70 23.64 -3.50
N ARG A 441 4.23 24.13 -4.65
CA ARG A 441 4.41 25.52 -5.09
C ARG A 441 3.06 26.11 -5.45
N GLY A 442 2.48 26.81 -4.48
CA GLY A 442 1.17 27.43 -4.60
C GLY A 442 1.02 28.34 -5.82
N THR A 443 -0.14 28.26 -6.46
CA THR A 443 -0.61 29.20 -7.50
C THR A 443 -1.68 30.13 -6.99
N GLY A 444 -2.31 29.82 -5.85
CA GLY A 444 -3.28 30.69 -5.16
C GLY A 444 -4.70 30.69 -5.71
N GLU A 445 -4.98 29.91 -6.76
CA GLU A 445 -6.22 30.03 -7.54
C GLU A 445 -7.50 29.69 -6.75
N PHE A 446 -7.37 28.85 -5.73
CA PHE A 446 -8.47 28.41 -4.85
C PHE A 446 -8.05 28.44 -3.38
N ALA A 447 -7.07 29.29 -3.02
CA ALA A 447 -6.56 29.39 -1.65
C ALA A 447 -7.55 30.04 -0.66
N ASP A 448 -8.64 30.61 -1.17
CA ASP A 448 -9.76 31.17 -0.41
C ASP A 448 -10.86 30.15 -0.10
N LEU A 449 -10.83 28.98 -0.75
CA LEU A 449 -11.85 27.95 -0.61
C LEU A 449 -11.74 27.28 0.76
N LYS A 450 -12.82 27.23 1.54
CA LYS A 450 -12.88 26.40 2.76
C LYS A 450 -13.10 24.95 2.36
N VAL A 451 -12.28 24.06 2.91
CA VAL A 451 -12.25 22.65 2.52
C VAL A 451 -12.27 21.75 3.75
N VAL A 452 -13.04 20.66 3.68
CA VAL A 452 -12.87 19.49 4.56
C VAL A 452 -12.31 18.34 3.73
N ALA A 453 -11.23 17.72 4.18
CA ALA A 453 -10.71 16.48 3.63
C ALA A 453 -11.09 15.31 4.56
N LEU A 454 -11.89 14.37 4.05
CA LEU A 454 -12.28 13.16 4.77
C LEU A 454 -11.25 12.06 4.56
N THR A 455 -10.81 11.41 5.63
CA THR A 455 -9.84 10.31 5.64
C THR A 455 -10.28 9.20 6.60
N ASN A 456 -9.63 8.04 6.54
CA ASN A 456 -9.85 6.90 7.43
C ASN A 456 -8.58 6.03 7.52
N LEU A 457 -8.64 4.98 8.34
CA LEU A 457 -7.54 4.03 8.57
C LEU A 457 -7.02 3.30 7.32
N GLU A 458 -7.80 3.29 6.24
CA GLU A 458 -7.43 2.73 4.94
C GLU A 458 -6.64 3.74 4.07
N CYS A 459 -6.53 5.00 4.48
CA CYS A 459 -5.62 5.92 3.81
C CYS A 459 -4.18 5.53 4.09
N ILE A 460 -3.46 5.05 3.09
CA ILE A 460 -2.11 4.49 3.24
C ILE A 460 -1.16 4.97 2.13
N SER A 461 0.15 4.97 2.37
CA SER A 461 1.18 5.33 1.39
C SER A 461 1.03 6.78 0.91
N ALA A 462 0.97 7.03 -0.40
CA ALA A 462 0.65 8.35 -0.93
C ALA A 462 -0.75 8.86 -0.48
N GLY A 463 -1.62 7.99 0.05
CA GLY A 463 -2.87 8.36 0.74
C GLY A 463 -2.62 9.02 2.11
N ASP A 464 -1.79 8.45 2.97
CA ASP A 464 -1.30 9.11 4.20
C ASP A 464 -0.60 10.43 3.85
N ALA A 465 0.26 10.40 2.84
CA ALA A 465 0.94 11.60 2.36
C ALA A 465 -0.05 12.66 1.89
N ALA A 466 -1.16 12.25 1.27
CA ALA A 466 -2.22 13.17 0.88
C ALA A 466 -2.89 13.83 2.08
N SER A 467 -3.26 13.05 3.09
CA SER A 467 -3.82 13.52 4.35
C SER A 467 -2.89 14.53 5.02
N LEU A 468 -1.60 14.20 5.14
CA LEU A 468 -0.59 15.07 5.74
C LEU A 468 -0.32 16.36 4.93
N TYR A 469 -0.31 16.29 3.60
CA TYR A 469 -0.07 17.49 2.78
C TYR A 469 -1.25 18.45 2.82
N LEU A 470 -2.47 17.92 2.86
CA LEU A 470 -3.70 18.70 2.94
C LEU A 470 -3.89 19.34 4.32
N SER A 471 -3.60 18.63 5.42
CA SER A 471 -3.70 19.18 6.79
C SER A 471 -2.75 20.35 7.05
N LYS A 472 -1.68 20.47 6.27
CA LYS A 472 -0.77 21.63 6.34
C LYS A 472 -1.34 22.92 5.74
N LEU A 473 -2.44 22.83 4.98
CA LEU A 473 -3.02 23.98 4.31
C LEU A 473 -3.99 24.71 5.25
N PRO A 474 -3.86 26.04 5.44
CA PRO A 474 -4.64 26.78 6.43
C PRO A 474 -6.14 26.86 6.12
N ASN A 475 -6.55 26.54 4.89
CA ASN A 475 -7.92 26.55 4.41
C ASN A 475 -8.54 25.14 4.30
N VAL A 476 -7.82 24.11 4.74
CA VAL A 476 -8.28 22.71 4.75
C VAL A 476 -8.34 22.22 6.20
N THR A 477 -9.38 21.47 6.53
CA THR A 477 -9.47 20.71 7.78
C THR A 477 -9.48 19.23 7.46
N LEU A 478 -8.51 18.48 7.98
CA LEU A 478 -8.51 17.01 7.89
C LEU A 478 -9.42 16.42 8.97
N ALA A 479 -10.37 15.57 8.57
CA ALA A 479 -11.36 14.97 9.47
C ALA A 479 -11.63 13.49 9.14
N GLY A 480 -12.04 12.72 10.15
CA GLY A 480 -12.39 11.31 9.99
C GLY A 480 -12.74 10.65 11.33
N ILE A 481 -13.45 9.52 11.29
CA ILE A 481 -13.68 8.68 12.49
C ILE A 481 -12.38 8.05 12.99
N THR A 482 -11.46 7.72 12.08
CA THR A 482 -10.14 7.13 12.37
C THR A 482 -9.02 8.00 11.84
N ASP A 483 -7.80 7.81 12.36
CA ASP A 483 -6.61 8.42 11.74
C ASP A 483 -6.28 7.67 10.45
N PRO A 484 -5.49 8.27 9.54
CA PRO A 484 -4.84 7.53 8.47
C PRO A 484 -4.04 6.31 8.99
N SER A 485 -3.66 5.40 8.09
CA SER A 485 -2.96 4.15 8.42
C SER A 485 -1.64 4.42 9.17
N GLY A 486 -0.97 5.53 8.86
CA GLY A 486 0.33 5.88 9.42
C GLY A 486 1.47 5.06 8.82
N SER A 487 1.44 4.83 7.49
CA SER A 487 2.49 4.14 6.73
C SER A 487 2.81 4.85 5.41
N GLY A 488 3.92 5.60 5.37
CA GLY A 488 4.24 6.50 4.27
C GLY A 488 5.43 6.10 3.39
N GLN A 489 6.17 5.04 3.73
CA GLN A 489 7.38 4.68 3.00
C GLN A 489 7.10 4.11 1.60
N GLU A 490 8.10 4.09 0.73
CA GLU A 490 7.95 3.45 -0.59
C GLU A 490 8.22 1.94 -0.48
N THR A 491 7.28 1.15 -1.03
CA THR A 491 7.43 -0.30 -1.18
C THR A 491 8.54 -0.65 -2.16
N GLY A 492 9.22 -1.77 -1.94
CA GLY A 492 10.24 -2.25 -2.88
C GLY A 492 10.90 -3.56 -2.51
N GLY A 493 10.85 -3.96 -1.24
CA GLY A 493 11.33 -5.25 -0.77
C GLY A 493 10.39 -6.39 -1.15
N CYS A 494 10.95 -7.54 -1.53
CA CYS A 494 10.24 -8.79 -1.75
C CYS A 494 11.13 -9.98 -1.38
N CYS A 495 10.65 -10.90 -0.54
CA CYS A 495 11.33 -12.16 -0.23
C CYS A 495 10.40 -13.33 -0.52
N VAL A 496 10.81 -14.24 -1.42
CA VAL A 496 10.06 -15.44 -1.76
C VAL A 496 10.65 -16.64 -1.02
N LEU A 497 9.85 -17.30 -0.19
CA LEU A 497 10.30 -18.31 0.76
C LEU A 497 9.85 -19.70 0.35
N SER A 498 10.73 -20.69 0.50
CA SER A 498 10.48 -22.14 0.46
C SER A 498 9.41 -22.59 -0.53
N ASP A 499 9.81 -22.95 -1.75
CA ASP A 499 8.92 -23.38 -2.83
C ASP A 499 7.75 -22.40 -3.09
N SER A 500 7.98 -21.10 -2.89
CA SER A 500 6.99 -20.02 -3.04
C SER A 500 5.77 -20.14 -2.14
N VAL A 501 5.87 -20.83 -0.99
CA VAL A 501 4.77 -20.94 -0.01
C VAL A 501 4.38 -19.59 0.56
N VAL A 502 5.37 -18.72 0.78
CA VAL A 502 5.18 -17.36 1.33
C VAL A 502 5.97 -16.33 0.51
N GLU A 503 5.36 -15.19 0.25
CA GLU A 503 6.03 -13.98 -0.28
C GLU A 503 5.83 -12.84 0.72
N VAL A 504 6.93 -12.23 1.19
CA VAL A 504 6.91 -11.07 2.09
C VAL A 504 7.31 -9.82 1.32
N LEU A 505 6.45 -8.80 1.29
CA LEU A 505 6.76 -7.47 0.77
C LEU A 505 6.91 -6.48 1.90
N TYR A 506 7.83 -5.54 1.73
CA TYR A 506 8.18 -4.55 2.77
C TYR A 506 8.73 -3.25 2.16
N PRO A 507 8.69 -2.14 2.89
CA PRO A 507 9.22 -0.87 2.41
C PRO A 507 10.74 -0.84 2.40
N THR A 508 11.29 -0.27 1.32
CA THR A 508 12.74 -0.07 1.13
C THR A 508 13.09 1.33 0.63
N GLY A 509 12.11 2.14 0.22
CA GLY A 509 12.34 3.54 -0.13
C GLY A 509 11.90 4.45 1.01
N LEU A 510 12.82 5.31 1.43
CA LEU A 510 12.69 6.14 2.61
C LEU A 510 12.11 7.54 2.27
N LEU A 511 11.01 7.94 2.91
CA LEU A 511 10.47 9.30 2.91
C LEU A 511 10.73 10.00 4.25
N LEU A 512 11.36 11.17 4.17
CA LEU A 512 11.86 11.94 5.31
C LEU A 512 11.12 13.26 5.52
N GLY A 513 10.97 13.66 6.78
CA GLY A 513 10.52 14.98 7.20
C GLY A 513 11.59 16.06 7.00
N GLU A 514 11.26 17.31 7.33
CA GLU A 514 12.22 18.44 7.29
C GLU A 514 13.39 18.25 8.28
N ASP A 515 13.17 17.50 9.35
CA ASP A 515 14.16 17.14 10.37
C ASP A 515 15.04 15.94 9.97
N GLY A 516 14.78 15.34 8.80
CA GLY A 516 15.61 14.27 8.23
C GLY A 516 15.34 12.88 8.81
N VAL A 517 14.22 12.67 9.50
CA VAL A 517 13.78 11.35 10.02
C VAL A 517 12.52 10.87 9.29
N PRO A 518 12.11 9.58 9.40
CA PRO A 518 10.88 9.08 8.80
C PRO A 518 9.68 9.94 9.16
N TYR A 519 8.83 10.20 8.18
CA TYR A 519 7.90 11.33 8.26
C TYR A 519 6.49 10.97 8.77
N ILE A 520 5.85 10.00 8.12
CA ILE A 520 4.46 9.59 8.39
C ILE A 520 4.40 8.41 9.35
N ASP A 521 5.37 7.50 9.23
CA ASP A 521 5.30 6.21 9.88
C ASP A 521 5.33 6.30 11.40
N THR A 522 4.54 5.46 12.05
CA THR A 522 4.55 5.37 13.50
C THR A 522 5.90 4.88 14.03
N LYS A 523 6.28 5.35 15.22
CA LYS A 523 7.40 4.76 15.98
C LYS A 523 6.92 3.51 16.69
N ALA A 524 7.78 2.91 17.51
CA ALA A 524 7.42 1.85 18.46
C ALA A 524 6.23 2.21 19.38
N ASP A 525 5.93 3.50 19.57
CA ASP A 525 4.77 3.96 20.35
C ASP A 525 3.42 3.82 19.64
N ARG A 526 3.42 3.52 18.33
CA ARG A 526 2.21 3.30 17.51
C ARG A 526 1.21 4.46 17.53
N VAL A 527 1.70 5.68 17.71
CA VAL A 527 0.90 6.90 17.62
C VAL A 527 1.02 7.49 16.21
N SER A 528 -0.12 7.89 15.61
CA SER A 528 -0.15 8.52 14.27
C SER A 528 0.72 9.79 14.21
N ARG A 529 1.30 10.06 13.04
CA ARG A 529 2.11 11.27 12.74
C ARG A 529 1.43 12.23 11.78
N ASP A 530 0.30 11.82 11.26
CA ASP A 530 -0.62 12.56 10.42
C ASP A 530 -2.07 12.43 10.93
N PRO A 531 -2.32 12.63 12.25
CA PRO A 531 -3.65 12.46 12.80
C PRO A 531 -4.63 13.46 12.20
N VAL A 532 -5.92 13.10 12.24
CA VAL A 532 -6.96 14.06 11.86
C VAL A 532 -6.95 15.26 12.81
N GLU A 533 -7.26 16.45 12.27
CA GLU A 533 -7.40 17.66 13.08
C GLU A 533 -8.74 17.67 13.82
N VAL A 534 -9.78 17.11 13.19
CA VAL A 534 -11.11 16.95 13.79
C VAL A 534 -11.54 15.49 13.73
N ARG A 535 -11.62 14.87 14.91
CA ARG A 535 -12.21 13.54 15.08
C ARG A 535 -13.73 13.64 14.92
N ILE A 536 -14.27 12.92 13.94
CA ILE A 536 -15.72 12.81 13.76
C ILE A 536 -16.26 11.90 14.88
N PRO A 537 -17.26 12.33 15.66
CA PRO A 537 -17.83 11.51 16.73
C PRO A 537 -18.43 10.21 16.21
N PHE A 538 -18.23 9.12 16.94
CA PHE A 538 -18.77 7.81 16.59
C PHE A 538 -19.58 7.24 17.77
N ASP A 539 -20.79 7.77 17.91
CA ASP A 539 -21.79 7.35 18.88
C ASP A 539 -22.76 6.31 18.29
N TYR A 540 -23.78 5.97 19.08
CA TYR A 540 -24.80 4.99 18.68
C TYR A 540 -25.54 5.41 17.41
N ASP A 541 -25.90 6.69 17.29
CA ASP A 541 -26.66 7.20 16.15
C ASP A 541 -25.80 7.17 14.88
N ALA A 542 -24.53 7.56 14.99
CA ALA A 542 -23.56 7.43 13.91
C ALA A 542 -23.41 5.98 13.43
N ALA A 543 -23.29 5.04 14.37
CA ALA A 543 -23.19 3.61 14.04
C ALA A 543 -24.46 3.09 13.35
N MET A 544 -25.65 3.42 13.84
CA MET A 544 -26.91 3.00 13.21
C MET A 544 -27.08 3.59 11.80
N LYS A 545 -26.70 4.85 11.60
CA LYS A 545 -26.70 5.47 10.27
C LYS A 545 -25.80 4.71 9.29
N ILE A 546 -24.60 4.33 9.72
CA ILE A 546 -23.62 3.63 8.88
C ILE A 546 -24.07 2.19 8.58
N PHE A 547 -24.33 1.38 9.61
CA PHE A 547 -24.50 -0.07 9.43
C PHE A 547 -25.93 -0.49 9.12
N ARG A 548 -26.93 0.17 9.70
CA ARG A 548 -28.35 -0.21 9.52
C ARG A 548 -28.99 0.55 8.36
N ASP A 549 -28.74 1.86 8.29
CA ASP A 549 -29.45 2.74 7.35
C ASP A 549 -28.67 2.94 6.04
N GLY A 550 -27.38 2.57 5.99
CA GLY A 550 -26.52 2.69 4.81
C GLY A 550 -26.19 4.13 4.42
N GLU A 551 -26.23 5.05 5.40
CA GLU A 551 -25.95 6.47 5.21
C GLU A 551 -24.45 6.76 5.33
N ASP A 552 -23.98 7.78 4.58
CA ASP A 552 -22.62 8.30 4.74
C ASP A 552 -22.59 9.41 5.78
N TYR A 553 -22.47 8.98 7.04
CA TYR A 553 -22.46 9.86 8.20
C TYR A 553 -21.31 10.89 8.16
N GLU A 554 -20.10 10.50 7.75
CA GLU A 554 -18.95 11.42 7.71
C GLU A 554 -19.11 12.51 6.64
N LEU A 555 -19.71 12.16 5.50
CA LEU A 555 -20.01 13.15 4.44
C LEU A 555 -21.10 14.12 4.86
N GLU A 556 -22.16 13.64 5.53
CA GLU A 556 -23.17 14.50 6.13
C GLU A 556 -22.54 15.44 7.16
N TRP A 557 -21.69 14.90 8.04
CA TRP A 557 -20.95 15.67 9.04
C TRP A 557 -20.08 16.76 8.39
N ALA A 558 -19.31 16.43 7.35
CA ALA A 558 -18.42 17.38 6.68
C ALA A 558 -19.19 18.55 6.04
N VAL A 559 -20.34 18.26 5.43
CA VAL A 559 -21.21 19.29 4.85
C VAL A 559 -21.77 20.21 5.93
N ASN A 560 -22.22 19.65 7.06
CA ASN A 560 -22.73 20.43 8.18
C ASN A 560 -21.62 21.29 8.82
N TYR A 561 -20.45 20.71 9.04
CA TYR A 561 -19.28 21.41 9.57
C TYR A 561 -18.90 22.63 8.72
N LEU A 562 -18.91 22.51 7.39
CA LEU A 562 -18.61 23.62 6.48
C LEU A 562 -19.69 24.71 6.48
N ASN A 563 -20.96 24.36 6.69
CA ASN A 563 -22.07 25.32 6.74
C ASN A 563 -22.08 26.17 8.02
N GLU A 564 -21.49 25.67 9.11
CA GLU A 564 -21.42 26.36 10.40
C GLU A 564 -20.26 27.37 10.51
N GLN A 565 -19.33 27.36 9.53
CA GLN A 565 -18.13 28.21 9.45
C GLN A 565 -18.37 29.48 8.64
#